data_AF-A0A9D4K5C0-F1
#
_entry.id   AF-A0A9D4K5C0-F1
#
_cell.length_a   1.000
_cell.length_b   1.000
_cell.length_c   1.000
_cell.angle_alpha   90.00
_cell.angle_beta   90.00
_cell.angle_gamma   90.00
#
_symmetry.space_group_name_H-M   'P 1'
#
loop_
_entity.id
_entity.type
_entity.pdbx_description
1 polymer ?
#
loop_
_entity_poly.entity_id
_entity_poly.type
_entity_poly.pdbx_seq_one_letter_code
_entity_poly.pdbx_strand_id
1 'polypeptide(L)'
;MPFMAAIYWLVPRSRPARLLRSPFMKFLYHSASFGVFLLLLIVTSVQVSSIAGRQRQRGPPPTEFEWLISIWVAGFIWSECKQLWEEGAKAYLRQWWNWLDFIMLSLYLTTITLRFLAYIQIESGRYGPRELDRKYWPLYDPTIVSEGLFAVANVFSFARIIFLCQACDFLFLFTCC
;
A
#
# COMPACT_ATOMS: atom_id res chain seq x y z
N MET A 1 6.60 10.01 7.03
CA MET A 1 6.69 10.82 8.27
C MET A 1 7.87 10.50 9.20
N PRO A 2 8.36 9.25 9.40
CA PRO A 2 9.53 9.01 10.27
C PRO A 2 10.87 9.44 9.63
N PHE A 3 10.95 9.38 8.31
CA PHE A 3 12.14 9.75 7.55
C PHE A 3 12.46 11.26 7.64
N MET A 4 11.44 12.11 7.87
CA MET A 4 11.62 13.57 8.03
C MET A 4 12.38 13.92 9.30
N ALA A 5 12.07 13.24 10.41
CA ALA A 5 12.76 13.46 11.69
C ALA A 5 14.24 13.06 11.61
N ALA A 6 14.53 11.94 10.92
CA ALA A 6 15.90 11.46 10.73
C ALA A 6 16.73 12.37 9.81
N ILE A 7 16.16 12.84 8.69
CA ILE A 7 16.87 13.71 7.74
C ILE A 7 17.12 15.12 8.30
N TYR A 8 16.16 15.69 9.02
CA TYR A 8 16.35 17.00 9.66
C TYR A 8 17.45 16.99 10.73
N TRP A 9 17.66 15.83 11.37
CA TRP A 9 18.70 15.67 12.38
C TRP A 9 20.08 15.43 11.75
N LEU A 10 20.16 14.72 10.62
CA LEU A 10 21.43 14.33 9.99
C LEU A 10 22.09 15.42 9.12
N VAL A 11 21.32 16.31 8.46
CA VAL A 11 21.92 17.31 7.53
C VAL A 11 21.21 18.67 7.59
N PRO A 12 21.55 19.55 8.55
CA PRO A 12 20.86 20.82 8.74
C PRO A 12 21.24 21.91 7.71
N ARG A 13 22.22 21.70 6.82
CA ARG A 13 22.77 22.79 6.00
C ARG A 13 23.31 22.42 4.61
N SER A 14 22.58 21.64 3.82
CA SER A 14 22.93 21.37 2.42
C SER A 14 21.88 21.89 1.43
N ARG A 15 22.30 22.20 0.19
CA ARG A 15 21.46 22.68 -0.93
C ARG A 15 20.14 21.90 -1.17
N PRO A 16 19.98 20.59 -0.89
CA PRO A 16 18.67 19.92 -0.96
C PRO A 16 17.60 20.50 -0.02
N ALA A 17 17.96 21.18 1.08
CA ALA A 17 16.99 21.82 1.97
C ALA A 17 16.23 22.99 1.31
N ARG A 18 16.82 23.63 0.29
CA ARG A 18 16.18 24.70 -0.49
C ARG A 18 15.26 24.13 -1.59
N LEU A 19 15.64 22.96 -2.13
CA LEU A 19 14.81 22.18 -3.06
C LEU A 19 13.59 21.54 -2.34
N LEU A 20 13.75 21.19 -1.05
CA LEU A 20 12.70 20.67 -0.16
C LEU A 20 11.52 21.64 0.10
N ARG A 21 11.67 22.93 -0.23
CA ARG A 21 10.59 23.93 -0.09
C ARG A 21 9.62 23.98 -1.27
N SER A 22 9.92 23.26 -2.36
CA SER A 22 9.02 23.17 -3.51
C SER A 22 7.76 22.34 -3.16
N PRO A 23 6.55 22.76 -3.57
CA PRO A 23 5.32 21.98 -3.38
C PRO A 23 5.43 20.55 -3.97
N PHE A 24 6.29 20.37 -4.98
CA PHE A 24 6.64 19.07 -5.55
C PHE A 24 7.35 18.13 -4.57
N MET A 25 8.20 18.64 -3.66
CA MET A 25 8.93 17.79 -2.71
C MET A 25 8.07 17.27 -1.57
N LYS A 26 7.01 17.98 -1.16
CA LYS A 26 6.02 17.43 -0.21
C LYS A 26 5.26 16.24 -0.82
N PHE A 27 4.94 16.32 -2.11
CA PHE A 27 4.32 15.25 -2.88
C PHE A 27 5.28 14.07 -3.13
N LEU A 28 6.53 14.36 -3.52
CA LEU A 28 7.57 13.35 -3.73
C LEU A 28 7.88 12.58 -2.45
N TYR A 29 7.90 13.24 -1.30
CA TYR A 29 8.23 12.59 -0.03
C TYR A 29 7.08 11.75 0.53
N HIS A 30 5.83 12.19 0.31
CA HIS A 30 4.65 11.37 0.55
C HIS A 30 4.68 10.10 -0.31
N SER A 31 5.03 10.26 -1.59
CA SER A 31 5.18 9.17 -2.56
C SER A 31 6.40 8.28 -2.31
N ALA A 32 7.49 8.82 -1.77
CA ALA A 32 8.67 8.04 -1.37
C ALA A 32 8.38 7.19 -0.13
N SER A 33 7.61 7.72 0.84
CA SER A 33 7.10 6.92 1.95
C SER A 33 6.19 5.80 1.48
N PHE A 34 5.44 6.02 0.40
CA PHE A 34 4.66 4.99 -0.28
C PHE A 34 5.55 3.95 -0.96
N GLY A 35 6.64 4.36 -1.64
CA GLY A 35 7.63 3.43 -2.20
C GLY A 35 8.28 2.51 -1.17
N VAL A 36 8.61 3.02 0.03
CA VAL A 36 9.15 2.20 1.12
C VAL A 36 8.10 1.22 1.67
N PHE A 37 6.84 1.66 1.77
CA PHE A 37 5.72 0.79 2.14
C PHE A 37 5.55 -0.38 1.15
N LEU A 38 5.69 -0.12 -0.14
CA LEU A 38 5.63 -1.15 -1.17
C LEU A 38 6.80 -2.14 -1.11
N LEU A 39 8.01 -1.65 -0.83
CA LEU A 39 9.16 -2.51 -0.56
C LEU A 39 8.90 -3.44 0.63
N LEU A 40 8.30 -2.91 1.70
CA LEU A 40 7.92 -3.69 2.87
C LEU A 40 6.84 -4.74 2.54
N LEU A 41 5.87 -4.40 1.69
CA LEU A 41 4.87 -5.34 1.17
C LEU A 41 5.48 -6.48 0.34
N ILE A 42 6.48 -6.20 -0.48
CA ILE A 42 7.16 -7.22 -1.30
C ILE A 42 7.98 -8.15 -0.40
N VAL A 43 8.76 -7.59 0.54
CA VAL A 43 9.55 -8.37 1.49
C VAL A 43 8.65 -9.29 2.33
N THR A 44 7.54 -8.75 2.83
CA THR A 44 6.58 -9.54 3.60
C THR A 44 5.89 -10.61 2.75
N SER A 45 5.55 -10.31 1.49
CA SER A 45 5.01 -11.31 0.55
C SER A 45 6.01 -12.45 0.30
N VAL A 46 7.30 -12.15 0.15
CA VAL A 46 8.36 -13.17 -0.04
C VAL A 46 8.54 -14.01 1.23
N GLN A 47 8.55 -13.36 2.40
CA GLN A 47 8.65 -14.05 3.69
C GLN A 47 7.44 -14.94 4.00
N VAL A 48 6.22 -14.48 3.70
CA VAL A 48 5.01 -15.30 3.87
C VAL A 48 5.01 -16.49 2.92
N SER A 49 5.56 -16.33 1.71
CA SER A 49 5.69 -17.40 0.73
C SER A 49 6.75 -18.44 1.11
N SER A 50 7.81 -18.04 1.82
CA SER A 50 8.89 -18.94 2.24
C SER A 50 8.52 -19.84 3.43
N ILE A 51 7.49 -19.49 4.19
CA ILE A 51 6.98 -20.31 5.30
C ILE A 51 6.17 -21.49 4.72
N ALA A 52 6.86 -22.60 4.48
CA ALA A 52 6.27 -23.86 4.04
C ALA A 52 5.21 -24.33 5.06
N GLY A 53 3.94 -24.40 4.64
CA GLY A 53 2.80 -24.82 5.46
C GLY A 53 1.68 -23.78 5.57
N ARG A 54 2.00 -22.47 5.61
CA ARG A 54 0.98 -21.40 5.66
C ARG A 54 0.11 -21.34 4.40
N GLN A 55 0.66 -21.74 3.25
CA GLN A 55 -0.06 -21.83 1.98
C GLN A 55 -1.18 -22.89 1.97
N ARG A 56 -1.17 -23.83 2.92
CA ARG A 56 -2.19 -24.88 3.09
C ARG A 56 -3.23 -24.54 4.17
N GLN A 57 -2.99 -23.48 4.93
CA GLN A 57 -3.90 -23.02 5.98
C GLN A 57 -4.83 -21.95 5.40
N ARG A 58 -6.15 -22.15 5.55
CA ARG A 58 -7.14 -21.12 5.27
C ARG A 58 -7.06 -20.06 6.36
N GLY A 59 -7.16 -18.78 5.99
CA GLY A 59 -7.12 -17.64 6.92
C GLY A 59 -6.03 -17.74 8.00
N PRO A 60 -4.74 -17.81 7.61
CA PRO A 60 -3.66 -17.95 8.57
C PRO A 60 -3.66 -16.75 9.53
N PRO A 61 -3.28 -16.94 10.80
CA PRO A 61 -3.33 -15.87 11.80
C PRO A 61 -2.47 -14.67 11.35
N PRO A 62 -2.95 -13.43 11.51
CA PRO A 62 -2.26 -12.26 10.99
C PRO A 62 -0.85 -12.17 11.55
N THR A 63 0.14 -12.03 10.67
CA THR A 63 1.54 -11.85 11.07
C THR A 63 1.77 -10.47 11.70
N GLU A 64 2.83 -10.33 12.49
CA GLU A 64 3.24 -9.03 13.04
C GLU A 64 3.44 -7.98 11.92
N PHE A 65 3.91 -8.44 10.76
CA PHE A 65 4.07 -7.62 9.56
C PHE A 65 2.73 -7.17 8.95
N GLU A 66 1.72 -8.05 8.89
CA GLU A 66 0.37 -7.68 8.42
C GLU A 66 -0.28 -6.61 9.30
N TRP A 67 -0.06 -6.67 10.61
CA TRP A 67 -0.49 -5.63 11.55
C TRP A 67 0.21 -4.29 11.27
N LEU A 68 1.53 -4.32 11.07
CA LEU A 68 2.30 -3.12 10.71
C LEU A 68 1.81 -2.50 9.39
N ILE A 69 1.58 -3.32 8.38
CA ILE A 69 1.02 -2.90 7.09
C ILE A 69 -0.36 -2.27 7.28
N SER A 70 -1.23 -2.88 8.09
CA SER A 70 -2.59 -2.38 8.33
C SER A 70 -2.60 -0.99 8.97
N ILE A 71 -1.75 -0.77 9.97
CA ILE A 71 -1.56 0.56 10.60
C ILE A 71 -1.06 1.57 9.56
N TRP A 72 -0.15 1.15 8.68
CA TRP A 72 0.41 2.02 7.66
C TRP A 72 -0.61 2.41 6.58
N VAL A 73 -1.41 1.44 6.11
CA VAL A 73 -2.53 1.68 5.18
C VAL A 73 -3.55 2.63 5.79
N ALA A 74 -3.89 2.48 7.07
CA ALA A 74 -4.78 3.41 7.77
C ALA A 74 -4.23 4.84 7.77
N GLY A 75 -2.90 5.00 7.92
CA GLY A 75 -2.22 6.29 7.79
C GLY A 75 -2.34 6.91 6.40
N PHE A 76 -2.26 6.11 5.33
CA PHE A 76 -2.46 6.58 3.96
C PHE A 76 -3.92 6.97 3.69
N ILE A 77 -4.88 6.16 4.14
CA ILE A 77 -6.31 6.48 4.03
C ILE A 77 -6.59 7.81 4.73
N TRP A 78 -6.06 7.99 5.95
CA TRP A 78 -6.23 9.24 6.69
C TRP A 78 -5.66 10.45 5.95
N SER A 79 -4.45 10.35 5.38
CA SER A 79 -3.87 11.47 4.63
C SER A 79 -4.68 11.84 3.38
N GLU A 80 -5.21 10.84 2.68
CA GLU A 80 -5.97 11.03 1.44
C GLU A 80 -7.37 11.59 1.74
N CYS A 81 -8.01 11.14 2.82
CA CYS A 81 -9.24 11.75 3.32
C CYS A 81 -9.04 13.22 3.68
N LYS A 82 -7.90 13.57 4.29
CA LYS A 82 -7.57 14.95 4.63
C LYS A 82 -7.36 15.80 3.37
N GLN A 83 -6.65 15.27 2.37
CA GLN A 83 -6.46 15.95 1.08
C GLN A 83 -7.79 16.16 0.36
N LEU A 84 -8.66 15.14 0.34
CA LEU A 84 -10.00 15.22 -0.22
C LEU A 84 -10.84 16.32 0.45
N TRP A 85 -10.71 16.47 1.77
CA TRP A 85 -11.41 17.50 2.55
C TRP A 85 -10.89 18.91 2.26
N GLU A 86 -9.57 19.08 2.10
CA GLU A 86 -8.94 20.38 1.85
C GLU A 86 -9.13 20.87 0.40
N GLU A 87 -9.02 20.00 -0.60
CA GLU A 87 -9.16 20.35 -2.04
C GLU A 87 -10.62 20.33 -2.52
N GLY A 88 -11.47 19.51 -1.90
CA GLY A 88 -12.85 19.27 -2.30
C GLY A 88 -12.99 18.19 -3.38
N ALA A 89 -14.00 17.32 -3.22
CA ALA A 89 -14.18 16.11 -4.03
C ALA A 89 -14.22 16.33 -5.55
N LYS A 90 -14.82 17.43 -6.02
CA LYS A 90 -14.96 17.70 -7.46
C LYS A 90 -13.64 18.12 -8.13
N ALA A 91 -12.77 18.81 -7.39
CA ALA A 91 -11.43 19.15 -7.87
C ALA A 91 -10.52 17.92 -7.80
N TYR A 92 -10.61 17.17 -6.70
CA TYR A 92 -9.85 15.94 -6.48
C TYR A 92 -10.09 14.89 -7.58
N LEU A 93 -11.35 14.61 -7.93
CA LEU A 93 -11.69 13.60 -8.95
C LEU A 93 -11.36 14.04 -10.39
N ARG A 94 -11.08 15.31 -10.64
CA ARG A 94 -10.68 15.77 -11.99
C ARG A 94 -9.24 15.38 -12.31
N GLN A 95 -8.43 15.15 -11.29
CA GLN A 95 -7.04 14.75 -11.44
C GLN A 95 -6.95 13.23 -11.54
N TRP A 96 -6.58 12.71 -12.72
CA TRP A 96 -6.46 11.27 -12.97
C TRP A 96 -5.50 10.55 -12.00
N TRP A 97 -4.50 11.26 -11.47
CA TRP A 97 -3.57 10.73 -10.47
C TRP A 97 -4.26 10.32 -9.16
N ASN A 98 -5.17 11.17 -8.68
CA ASN A 98 -5.90 10.96 -7.44
C ASN A 98 -6.87 9.76 -7.54
N TRP A 99 -7.32 9.46 -8.76
CA TRP A 99 -8.10 8.24 -9.04
C TRP A 99 -7.27 6.97 -8.90
N LEU A 100 -6.04 6.95 -9.41
CA LEU A 100 -5.14 5.80 -9.23
C LEU A 100 -4.87 5.54 -7.75
N ASP A 101 -4.70 6.61 -6.98
CA ASP A 101 -4.42 6.55 -5.55
C ASP A 101 -5.61 6.00 -4.77
N PHE A 102 -6.82 6.47 -5.09
CA PHE A 102 -8.06 5.97 -4.53
C PHE A 102 -8.31 4.49 -4.86
N ILE A 103 -8.13 4.09 -6.13
CA ILE A 103 -8.32 2.70 -6.56
C ILE A 103 -7.37 1.77 -5.82
N MET A 104 -6.09 2.11 -5.76
CA MET A 104 -5.07 1.29 -5.13
C MET A 104 -5.29 1.19 -3.61
N LEU A 105 -5.65 2.27 -2.92
CA LEU A 105 -6.00 2.22 -1.49
C LEU A 105 -7.27 1.41 -1.23
N SER A 106 -8.26 1.50 -2.10
CA SER A 106 -9.49 0.69 -2.00
C SER A 106 -9.21 -0.81 -2.16
N LEU A 107 -8.27 -1.18 -3.04
CA LEU A 107 -7.84 -2.57 -3.22
C LEU A 107 -7.09 -3.10 -1.98
N TYR A 108 -6.22 -2.28 -1.37
CA TYR A 108 -5.57 -2.65 -0.11
C TYR A 108 -6.57 -2.81 1.03
N LEU A 109 -7.51 -1.87 1.18
CA LEU A 109 -8.57 -1.95 2.19
C LEU A 109 -9.43 -3.20 2.00
N THR A 110 -9.82 -3.49 0.76
CA THR A 110 -10.61 -4.69 0.42
C THR A 110 -9.84 -5.97 0.76
N THR A 111 -8.53 -6.01 0.47
CA THR A 111 -7.67 -7.15 0.81
C THR A 111 -7.60 -7.38 2.33
N ILE A 112 -7.36 -6.32 3.12
CA ILE A 112 -7.32 -6.40 4.58
C ILE A 112 -8.67 -6.88 5.12
N THR A 113 -9.77 -6.34 4.59
CA THR A 113 -11.13 -6.72 5.00
C THR A 113 -11.40 -8.21 4.71
N LEU A 114 -11.04 -8.69 3.52
CA LEU A 114 -11.20 -10.11 3.17
C LEU A 114 -10.35 -11.04 4.04
N ARG A 115 -9.12 -10.65 4.38
CA ARG A 115 -8.26 -11.41 5.31
C ARG A 115 -8.89 -11.50 6.70
N PHE A 116 -9.45 -10.39 7.18
CA PHE A 116 -10.15 -10.33 8.46
C PHE A 116 -11.43 -11.17 8.46
N LEU A 117 -12.23 -11.09 7.39
CA LEU A 117 -13.43 -11.92 7.22
C LEU A 117 -13.08 -13.40 7.14
N ALA A 118 -12.02 -13.77 6.42
CA ALA A 118 -11.52 -15.14 6.35
C ALA A 118 -11.15 -15.67 7.74
N TYR A 119 -10.48 -14.85 8.56
CA TYR A 119 -10.14 -15.20 9.94
C TYR A 119 -11.38 -15.42 10.82
N ILE A 120 -12.34 -14.48 10.82
CA ILE A 120 -13.59 -14.59 11.59
C ILE A 120 -14.39 -15.83 11.16
N GLN A 121 -14.48 -16.07 9.86
CA GLN A 121 -15.28 -17.15 9.31
C GLN A 121 -14.77 -18.54 9.72
N ILE A 122 -13.45 -18.66 9.90
CA ILE A 122 -12.80 -19.88 10.39
C ILE A 122 -12.98 -20.05 11.90
N GLU A 123 -12.80 -18.98 12.69
CA GLU A 123 -13.07 -19.00 14.14
C GLU A 123 -14.55 -19.31 14.44
N SER A 124 -15.46 -18.83 13.60
CA SER A 124 -16.90 -19.11 13.73
C SER A 124 -17.26 -20.58 13.47
N GLY A 125 -16.35 -21.41 12.95
CA GLY A 125 -16.58 -22.83 12.67
C GLY A 125 -17.61 -23.15 11.58
N ARG A 126 -18.16 -22.14 10.89
CA ARG A 126 -19.25 -22.29 9.90
C ARG A 126 -18.79 -22.69 8.50
N TYR A 127 -17.48 -22.64 8.22
CA TYR A 127 -16.94 -22.70 6.86
C TYR A 127 -16.01 -23.90 6.59
N GLY A 128 -15.90 -24.82 7.55
CA GLY A 128 -15.12 -26.05 7.42
C GLY A 128 -13.75 -26.02 8.13
N PRO A 129 -12.89 -27.03 7.88
CA PRO A 129 -11.61 -27.19 8.56
C PRO A 129 -10.57 -26.13 8.17
N ARG A 130 -9.70 -25.76 9.13
CA ARG A 130 -8.60 -24.80 8.97
C ARG A 130 -7.54 -25.23 7.95
N GLU A 131 -7.26 -26.53 7.93
CA GLU A 131 -6.26 -27.14 7.07
C GLU A 131 -6.97 -27.95 6.00
N LEU A 132 -6.86 -27.51 4.75
CA LEU A 132 -7.35 -28.24 3.60
C LEU A 132 -6.39 -28.05 2.45
N ASP A 133 -6.17 -29.10 1.67
CA ASP A 133 -5.31 -28.99 0.48
C ASP A 133 -5.90 -27.98 -0.51
N ARG A 134 -5.04 -27.14 -1.10
CA ARG A 134 -5.45 -26.00 -1.95
C ARG A 134 -6.34 -26.41 -3.14
N LYS A 135 -6.26 -27.67 -3.57
CA LYS A 135 -7.08 -28.25 -4.65
C LYS A 135 -8.58 -28.36 -4.30
N TYR A 136 -8.90 -28.44 -3.01
CA TYR A 136 -10.27 -28.61 -2.51
C TYR A 136 -10.88 -27.28 -2.01
N TRP A 137 -10.24 -26.16 -2.32
CA TRP A 137 -10.72 -24.84 -1.93
C TRP A 137 -11.88 -24.40 -2.82
N PRO A 138 -13.05 -24.03 -2.26
CA PRO A 138 -14.11 -23.44 -3.06
C PRO A 138 -13.59 -22.19 -3.79
N LEU A 139 -14.09 -22.01 -5.01
CA LEU A 139 -13.65 -20.93 -5.91
C LEU A 139 -13.79 -19.52 -5.29
N TYR A 140 -14.77 -19.35 -4.40
CA TYR A 140 -15.11 -18.09 -3.73
C TYR A 140 -14.52 -17.99 -2.33
N ASP A 141 -13.48 -18.77 -2.00
CA ASP A 141 -12.80 -18.66 -0.71
C ASP A 141 -12.24 -17.24 -0.53
N PRO A 142 -12.56 -16.54 0.59
CA PRO A 142 -12.11 -15.17 0.82
C PRO A 142 -10.58 -15.06 0.86
N THR A 143 -9.88 -16.15 1.23
CA THR A 143 -8.41 -16.20 1.21
C THR A 143 -7.88 -16.10 -0.23
N ILE A 144 -8.44 -16.84 -1.19
CA ILE A 144 -8.01 -16.81 -2.61
C ILE A 144 -8.32 -15.44 -3.22
N VAL A 145 -9.52 -14.93 -2.97
CA VAL A 145 -9.93 -13.61 -3.47
C VAL A 145 -9.00 -12.52 -2.91
N SER A 146 -8.64 -12.61 -1.62
CA SER A 146 -7.70 -11.66 -1.01
C SER A 146 -6.30 -11.75 -1.62
N GLU A 147 -5.80 -12.95 -1.95
CA GLU A 147 -4.51 -13.12 -2.63
C GLU A 147 -4.50 -12.51 -4.03
N GLY A 148 -5.58 -12.70 -4.79
CA GLY A 148 -5.75 -12.11 -6.11
C GLY A 148 -5.81 -10.58 -6.06
N LEU A 149 -6.65 -10.02 -5.17
CA LEU A 149 -6.75 -8.57 -4.99
C LEU A 149 -5.45 -7.94 -4.49
N PHE A 150 -4.71 -8.64 -3.64
CA PHE A 150 -3.38 -8.20 -3.20
C PHE A 150 -2.39 -8.10 -4.35
N ALA A 151 -2.38 -9.09 -5.26
CA ALA A 151 -1.53 -9.06 -6.44
C ALA A 151 -1.90 -7.89 -7.37
N VAL A 152 -3.19 -7.66 -7.60
CA VAL A 152 -3.68 -6.52 -8.40
C VAL A 152 -3.30 -5.19 -7.74
N ALA A 153 -3.46 -5.06 -6.42
CA ALA A 153 -3.04 -3.88 -5.67
C ALA A 153 -1.55 -3.59 -5.87
N ASN A 154 -0.70 -4.62 -5.80
CA ASN A 154 0.74 -4.48 -6.03
C ASN A 154 1.08 -4.02 -7.46
N VAL A 155 0.35 -4.47 -8.48
CA VAL A 155 0.52 -3.99 -9.87
C VAL A 155 0.21 -2.49 -9.98
N PHE A 156 -0.92 -2.04 -9.44
CA PHE A 156 -1.29 -0.61 -9.44
C PHE A 156 -0.29 0.24 -8.63
N SER A 157 0.22 -0.32 -7.54
CA SER A 157 1.27 0.27 -6.74
C SER A 157 2.57 0.51 -7.51
N PHE A 158 3.02 -0.46 -8.33
CA PHE A 158 4.17 -0.26 -9.22
C PHE A 158 3.88 0.77 -10.31
N ALA A 159 2.67 0.77 -10.88
CA ALA A 159 2.27 1.77 -11.87
C ALA A 159 2.42 3.19 -11.31
N ARG A 160 1.97 3.44 -10.08
CA ARG A 160 2.13 4.75 -9.40
C ARG A 160 3.60 5.18 -9.30
N ILE A 161 4.53 4.27 -8.96
CA ILE A 161 5.97 4.59 -8.88
C ILE A 161 6.52 4.97 -10.26
N ILE A 162 6.23 4.19 -11.30
CA ILE A 162 6.72 4.42 -12.66
C ILE A 162 6.26 5.79 -13.16
N PHE A 163 4.99 6.10 -12.94
CA PHE A 163 4.44 7.39 -13.29
C PHE A 163 5.04 8.56 -12.52
N LEU A 164 5.34 8.38 -11.23
CA LEU A 164 6.04 9.37 -10.43
C LEU A 164 7.43 9.64 -11.00
N CYS A 165 8.13 8.59 -11.44
CA CYS A 165 9.44 8.67 -12.08
C CYS A 165 9.39 9.47 -13.38
N GLN A 166 8.41 9.19 -14.25
CA GLN A 166 8.21 9.93 -15.50
C GLN A 166 7.93 11.42 -15.24
N ALA A 167 7.12 11.74 -14.24
CA ALA A 167 6.85 13.13 -13.87
C ALA A 167 8.10 13.83 -13.32
N CYS A 168 8.96 13.13 -12.57
CA CYS A 168 10.23 13.68 -12.08
C CYS A 168 11.20 13.98 -13.22
N ASP A 169 11.37 13.05 -14.17
CA ASP A 169 12.27 13.22 -15.31
C ASP A 169 11.81 14.38 -16.20
N PHE A 170 10.50 14.49 -16.45
CA PHE A 170 9.94 15.58 -17.26
C PHE A 170 10.09 16.96 -16.57
N LEU A 171 9.95 17.00 -15.24
CA LEU A 171 10.16 18.21 -14.45
C LEU A 171 11.66 18.62 -14.42
N PHE A 172 12.57 17.65 -14.32
CA PHE A 172 14.01 17.90 -14.37
C PHE A 172 14.45 18.47 -15.72
N LEU A 173 13.83 18.00 -16.81
CA LEU A 173 14.09 18.51 -18.16
C LEU A 173 13.62 19.98 -18.33
N PHE A 174 12.47 20.33 -17.75
CA PHE A 174 11.90 21.69 -17.85
C PHE A 174 12.57 22.73 -16.94
N THR A 175 13.25 22.31 -15.88
CA THR A 175 13.96 23.24 -14.97
C THR A 175 15.41 23.51 -15.40
N CYS A 176 15.91 22.77 -16.40
CA CYS A 176 17.28 22.86 -16.91
C CYS A 176 17.42 23.63 -18.23
N CYS A 177 16.32 24.20 -18.75
CA CYS A 177 16.30 25.17 -19.86
C CYS A 177 15.93 26.57 -19.35
#